data_AF-A0A6B2G9M4-F1
#
_entry.id   AF-A0A6B2G9M4-F1
#
_cell.length_a   1.000
_cell.length_b   1.000
_cell.length_c   1.000
_cell.angle_alpha   90.00
_cell.angle_beta   90.00
_cell.angle_gamma   90.00
#
_symmetry.space_group_name_H-M   'P 1'
#
loop_
_entity.id
_entity.type
_entity.pdbx_description
1 polymer ?
#
loop_
_entity_poly.entity_id
_entity_poly.type
_entity_poly.pdbx_seq_one_letter_code
_entity_poly.pdbx_strand_id
1 'polypeptide(L)'
;QLHRIALAIKGHENTFLCIENDEIKKREITRESNNEIELPESACWSLVATGNIETIYIEPINYTSPITPVPKVTKIEENNSTARILEVYGTGFTPDMVIFIGDCDLQTTFRDKTVLLASVPEKLIFKMNEGRIEKL
;
A
#
# COMPACT_ATOMS: atom_id res chain seq x y z
N GLN A 1 17.32 -8.19 -6.56
CA GLN A 1 17.95 -8.81 -7.74
C GLN A 1 17.77 -7.83 -8.90
N LEU A 2 18.83 -7.15 -9.36
CA LEU A 2 18.74 -6.24 -10.51
C LEU A 2 18.82 -7.07 -11.79
N HIS A 3 17.69 -7.21 -12.48
CA HIS A 3 17.69 -7.76 -13.83
C HIS A 3 17.79 -6.60 -14.83
N ARG A 4 18.71 -6.72 -15.80
CA ARG A 4 18.69 -5.89 -17.01
C ARG A 4 17.62 -6.45 -17.93
N ILE A 5 16.63 -5.62 -18.25
CA ILE A 5 15.51 -5.98 -19.11
C ILE A 5 15.35 -4.95 -20.23
N ALA A 6 14.55 -5.29 -21.24
CA ALA A 6 14.10 -4.39 -22.28
C ALA A 6 12.57 -4.43 -22.36
N LEU A 7 11.94 -3.31 -22.71
CA LEU A 7 10.49 -3.18 -22.77
C LEU A 7 10.05 -3.03 -24.23
N ALA A 8 9.57 -4.11 -24.84
CA ALA A 8 9.04 -4.10 -26.21
C ALA A 8 7.62 -3.49 -26.26
N ILE A 9 7.32 -2.73 -27.31
CA ILE A 9 6.01 -2.13 -27.54
C ILE A 9 5.10 -3.13 -28.24
N LYS A 10 4.03 -3.55 -27.56
CA LYS A 10 3.04 -4.47 -28.12
C LYS A 10 2.42 -3.91 -29.40
N GLY A 11 2.36 -4.73 -30.44
CA GLY A 11 1.77 -4.36 -31.74
C GLY A 11 2.73 -3.65 -32.69
N HIS A 12 3.97 -3.41 -32.28
CA HIS A 12 5.01 -2.84 -33.14
C HIS A 12 6.21 -3.79 -33.20
N GLU A 13 6.67 -4.14 -34.40
CA GLU A 13 7.87 -4.94 -34.56
C GLU A 13 9.11 -4.16 -34.14
N ASN A 14 10.01 -4.83 -33.42
CA ASN A 14 11.33 -4.32 -33.01
C ASN A 14 11.33 -2.93 -32.37
N THR A 15 10.21 -2.52 -31.79
CA THR A 15 10.08 -1.21 -31.17
C THR A 15 10.19 -1.36 -29.67
N PHE A 16 11.10 -0.61 -29.06
CA PHE A 16 11.40 -0.69 -27.64
C PHE A 16 11.30 0.68 -26.97
N LEU A 17 11.03 0.67 -25.67
CA LEU A 17 11.09 1.86 -24.83
C LEU A 17 12.56 2.21 -24.56
N CYS A 18 12.94 3.42 -24.95
CA CYS A 18 14.28 3.97 -24.78
C CYS A 18 14.24 5.27 -23.97
N ILE A 19 15.36 5.62 -23.33
CA ILE A 19 15.59 6.95 -22.77
C ILE A 19 16.60 7.72 -23.63
N GLU A 20 16.23 8.91 -24.08
CA GLU A 20 17.08 9.77 -24.92
C GLU A 20 16.90 11.23 -24.52
N ASN A 21 17.99 11.93 -24.16
CA ASN A 21 17.96 13.30 -23.64
C ASN A 21 16.97 13.46 -22.46
N ASP A 22 17.03 12.54 -21.49
CA ASP A 22 16.12 12.46 -20.34
C ASP A 22 14.63 12.31 -20.67
N GLU A 23 14.29 12.00 -21.92
CA GLU A 23 12.92 11.75 -22.34
C GLU A 23 12.71 10.27 -22.69
N ILE A 24 11.57 9.74 -22.29
CA ILE A 24 11.14 8.38 -22.66
C ILE A 24 10.57 8.40 -24.07
N LYS A 25 11.17 7.63 -24.98
CA LYS A 25 10.80 7.54 -26.39
C LYS A 25 10.61 6.11 -26.84
N LYS A 26 9.84 5.92 -27.90
CA LYS A 26 9.72 4.64 -28.61
C LYS A 26 10.74 4.66 -29.76
N ARG A 27 11.55 3.62 -29.86
CA ARG A 27 12.54 3.49 -30.93
C ARG A 27 12.43 2.14 -31.60
N GLU A 28 12.34 2.15 -32.92
CA GLU A 28 12.48 0.94 -33.73
C GLU A 28 13.97 0.62 -33.89
N ILE A 29 14.35 -0.63 -33.64
CA ILE A 29 15.73 -1.10 -33.68
C ILE A 29 15.87 -2.09 -34.82
N THR A 30 16.88 -1.88 -35.67
CA THR A 30 17.15 -2.77 -36.80
C THR A 30 17.69 -4.11 -36.29
N ARG A 31 17.18 -5.21 -36.84
CA ARG A 31 17.71 -6.56 -36.54
C ARG A 31 19.04 -6.74 -37.27
N GLU A 32 20.09 -7.11 -36.55
CA GLU A 32 21.29 -7.67 -37.18
C GLU A 32 21.00 -9.14 -37.47
N SER A 33 21.35 -9.62 -38.67
CA SER A 33 20.97 -10.95 -39.18
C SER A 33 21.05 -12.10 -38.15
N ASN A 34 20.09 -13.04 -38.19
CA ASN A 34 19.91 -14.22 -37.30
C ASN A 34 19.08 -14.03 -36.02
N ASN A 35 17.97 -13.29 -36.08
CA ASN A 35 16.98 -13.18 -34.99
C ASN A 35 17.49 -12.54 -33.67
N GLU A 36 18.74 -12.08 -33.63
CA GLU A 36 19.28 -11.31 -32.52
C GLU A 36 19.08 -9.81 -32.77
N ILE A 37 18.79 -9.08 -31.70
CA ILE A 37 18.63 -7.61 -31.74
C ILE A 37 19.65 -7.06 -30.76
N GLU A 38 20.60 -6.29 -31.28
CA GLU A 38 21.50 -5.51 -30.43
C GLU A 38 20.74 -4.29 -29.90
N LEU A 39 20.48 -4.28 -28.60
CA LEU A 39 19.76 -3.20 -27.95
C LEU A 39 20.74 -2.11 -27.50
N PRO A 40 20.46 -0.83 -27.78
CA PRO A 40 21.26 0.25 -27.25
C PRO A 40 21.11 0.31 -25.72
N GLU A 41 22.11 0.90 -25.04
CA GLU A 41 22.05 1.08 -23.60
C GLU A 41 20.82 1.88 -23.16
N SER A 42 20.36 2.82 -24.00
CA SER A 42 19.12 3.58 -23.80
C SER A 42 17.87 2.70 -23.69
N ALA A 43 17.88 1.47 -24.20
CA ALA A 43 16.78 0.51 -24.13
C ALA A 43 16.90 -0.48 -22.95
N CYS A 44 17.99 -0.40 -22.18
CA CYS A 44 18.25 -1.29 -21.05
C CYS A 44 17.70 -0.69 -19.75
N TRP A 45 16.82 -1.43 -19.07
CA TRP A 45 16.18 -1.02 -17.83
C TRP A 45 16.58 -1.93 -16.68
N SER A 46 16.68 -1.37 -15.47
CA SER A 46 16.79 -2.15 -14.24
C SER A 46 15.45 -2.12 -13.51
N LEU A 47 14.85 -3.30 -13.29
CA LEU A 47 13.62 -3.40 -12.50
C LEU A 47 13.97 -3.57 -11.02
N VAL A 48 13.40 -2.70 -10.19
CA VAL A 48 13.53 -2.76 -8.74
C VAL A 48 12.14 -2.73 -8.12
N ALA A 49 11.84 -3.72 -7.28
CA ALA A 49 10.63 -3.70 -6.47
C ALA A 49 10.77 -2.59 -5.41
N THR A 50 9.96 -1.53 -5.52
CA THR A 50 9.88 -0.48 -4.51
C THR A 50 8.63 -0.68 -3.66
N GLY A 51 8.76 -0.52 -2.35
CA GLY A 51 7.64 -0.49 -1.43
C GLY A 51 7.31 0.96 -1.09
N ASN A 52 6.03 1.34 -1.18
CA ASN A 52 5.54 2.61 -0.64
C ASN A 52 5.03 2.37 0.79
N ILE A 53 5.57 3.09 1.76
CA ILE A 53 5.01 3.19 3.11
C ILE A 53 4.44 4.59 3.23
N GLU A 54 3.13 4.72 3.09
CA GLU A 54 2.39 5.91 3.50
C GLU A 54 2.07 5.78 4.98
N THR A 55 2.35 6.82 5.76
CA THR A 55 2.07 6.87 7.19
C THR A 55 1.54 8.25 7.51
N ILE A 56 0.32 8.30 8.02
CA ILE A 56 -0.33 9.52 8.50
C ILE A 56 -0.42 9.38 10.02
N TYR A 57 0.00 10.41 10.74
CA TYR A 57 -0.17 10.49 12.19
C TYR A 57 -0.52 11.91 12.59
N ILE A 58 -1.36 12.04 13.62
CA ILE A 58 -1.76 13.31 14.21
C ILE A 58 -1.25 13.30 15.65
N GLU A 59 -0.28 14.15 15.97
CA GLU A 59 0.22 14.33 17.33
C GLU A 59 -0.87 14.94 18.24
N PRO A 60 -1.30 14.25 19.31
CA PRO A 60 -2.10 14.88 20.35
C PRO A 60 -1.22 15.84 21.15
N ILE A 61 -1.81 16.93 21.60
CA ILE A 61 -1.14 17.96 22.41
C ILE A 61 -0.60 17.30 23.71
N ASN A 62 0.71 17.40 23.94
CA ASN A 62 1.46 16.91 25.13
C ASN A 62 1.89 15.42 25.16
N TYR A 63 2.14 14.76 24.03
CA TYR A 63 2.75 13.42 24.02
C TYR A 63 4.28 13.49 24.18
N THR A 64 4.85 12.80 25.17
CA THR A 64 6.31 12.82 25.48
C THR A 64 7.06 11.54 25.12
N SER A 65 6.36 10.53 24.60
CA SER A 65 6.94 9.21 24.27
C SER A 65 7.19 9.06 22.76
N PRO A 66 8.18 8.25 22.33
CA PRO A 66 8.41 8.00 20.91
C PRO A 66 7.18 7.36 20.25
N ILE A 67 6.78 7.89 19.10
CA ILE A 67 5.60 7.48 18.32
C ILE A 67 5.85 6.14 17.57
N THR A 68 7.09 5.62 17.63
CA THR A 68 7.47 4.37 16.96
C THR A 68 7.31 3.14 17.85
N PRO A 69 6.86 2.00 17.29
CA PRO A 69 6.48 1.78 15.90
C PRO A 69 5.10 2.38 15.57
N VAL A 70 4.99 3.09 14.44
CA VAL A 70 3.70 3.63 14.00
C VAL A 70 2.78 2.47 13.60
N PRO A 71 1.55 2.39 14.13
CA PRO A 71 0.64 1.33 13.77
C PRO A 71 0.26 1.43 12.29
N LYS A 72 0.14 0.28 11.63
CA LYS A 72 -0.32 0.20 10.23
C LYS A 72 -1.46 -0.80 10.12
N VAL A 73 -2.62 -0.35 9.66
CA VAL A 73 -3.76 -1.21 9.35
C VAL A 73 -3.60 -1.78 7.94
N THR A 74 -3.70 -3.10 7.81
CA THR A 74 -3.60 -3.81 6.52
C THR A 74 -4.94 -4.40 6.07
N LYS A 75 -5.80 -4.79 7.02
CA LYS A 75 -7.09 -5.43 6.73
C LYS A 75 -8.06 -5.20 7.89
N ILE A 76 -9.34 -5.03 7.58
CA ILE A 76 -10.43 -4.97 8.55
C ILE A 76 -11.45 -6.02 8.14
N GLU A 77 -11.83 -6.90 9.08
CA GLU A 77 -12.90 -7.88 8.91
C GLU A 77 -14.02 -7.61 9.90
N GLU A 78 -15.24 -7.89 9.47
CA GLU A 78 -16.42 -7.77 10.30
C GLU A 78 -16.97 -9.16 10.61
N ASN A 79 -17.02 -9.50 11.88
CA ASN A 79 -17.67 -10.70 12.35
C ASN A 79 -19.12 -10.36 12.72
N ASN A 80 -20.05 -10.78 11.84
CA ASN A 80 -21.49 -10.56 11.96
C ASN A 80 -22.20 -11.63 12.82
N SER A 81 -21.55 -12.11 13.86
CA SER A 81 -22.20 -12.94 14.88
C SER A 81 -23.13 -12.10 15.78
N THR A 82 -23.56 -12.62 16.94
CA THR A 82 -24.52 -11.96 17.85
C THR A 82 -24.05 -10.58 18.36
N ALA A 83 -22.74 -10.32 18.36
CA ALA A 83 -22.17 -9.00 18.53
C ALA A 83 -21.36 -8.65 17.29
N ARG A 84 -21.60 -7.47 16.70
CA ARG A 84 -20.85 -6.99 15.53
C ARG A 84 -19.46 -6.56 16.00
N ILE A 85 -18.47 -7.40 15.70
CA ILE A 85 -17.08 -7.19 16.10
C ILE A 85 -16.26 -6.86 14.85
N LEU A 86 -15.46 -5.81 14.93
CA LEU A 86 -14.42 -5.50 13.98
C LEU A 86 -13.11 -6.16 14.41
N GLU A 87 -12.55 -6.96 13.52
CA GLU A 87 -11.19 -7.48 13.63
C GLU A 87 -10.27 -6.65 12.74
N VAL A 88 -9.38 -5.87 13.35
CA VAL A 88 -8.44 -5.00 12.67
C VAL A 88 -7.06 -5.63 12.69
N TYR A 89 -6.54 -5.93 11.51
CA TYR A 89 -5.25 -6.57 11.29
C TYR A 89 -4.22 -5.54 10.83
N GLY A 90 -2.98 -5.72 11.29
CA GLY A 90 -1.92 -4.75 11.06
C GLY A 90 -0.59 -5.10 11.70
N THR A 91 0.18 -4.06 11.99
CA THR A 91 1.47 -4.14 12.69
C THR A 91 1.63 -2.95 13.62
N GLY A 92 2.38 -3.11 14.71
CA GLY A 92 2.72 -2.01 15.61
C GLY A 92 1.61 -1.63 16.59
N PHE A 93 0.61 -2.50 16.77
CA PHE A 93 -0.43 -2.26 17.76
C PHE A 93 0.09 -2.41 19.19
N THR A 94 -0.47 -1.62 20.09
CA THR A 94 -0.15 -1.63 21.52
C THR A 94 -1.45 -1.66 22.34
N PRO A 95 -1.40 -2.10 23.62
CA PRO A 95 -2.60 -2.20 24.46
C PRO A 95 -3.33 -0.87 24.75
N ASP A 96 -2.67 0.27 24.57
CA ASP A 96 -3.20 1.63 24.76
C ASP A 96 -3.91 2.19 23.52
N MET A 97 -3.91 1.47 22.39
CA MET A 97 -4.62 1.90 21.19
C MET A 97 -6.12 1.64 21.26
N VAL A 98 -6.88 2.59 20.71
CA VAL A 98 -8.34 2.56 20.63
C VAL A 98 -8.77 2.74 19.18
N ILE A 99 -9.72 1.93 18.73
CA ILE A 99 -10.34 2.06 17.40
C ILE A 99 -11.45 3.11 17.48
N PHE A 100 -11.52 3.99 16.48
CA PHE A 100 -12.57 5.00 16.34
C PHE A 100 -13.42 4.74 15.10
N ILE A 101 -14.73 5.02 15.19
CA ILE A 101 -15.60 5.21 14.03
C ILE A 101 -16.00 6.68 13.98
N GLY A 102 -15.38 7.42 13.05
CA GLY A 102 -15.48 8.88 13.03
C GLY A 102 -14.88 9.48 14.30
N ASP A 103 -15.72 10.16 15.08
CA ASP A 103 -15.40 10.82 16.35
C ASP A 103 -15.69 9.95 17.59
N CYS A 104 -16.20 8.73 17.41
CA CYS A 104 -16.61 7.85 18.49
C CYS A 104 -15.57 6.77 18.78
N ASP A 105 -15.09 6.70 20.01
CA ASP A 105 -14.24 5.62 20.50
C ASP A 105 -15.03 4.32 20.66
N LEU A 106 -14.40 3.20 20.30
CA LEU A 106 -14.96 1.86 20.48
C LEU A 106 -14.34 1.15 21.66
N GLN A 107 -15.11 0.24 22.26
CA GLN A 107 -14.57 -0.72 23.20
C GLN A 107 -13.59 -1.64 22.46
N THR A 108 -12.30 -1.34 22.63
CA THR A 108 -11.20 -1.98 21.90
C THR A 108 -10.48 -2.97 22.82
N THR A 109 -10.23 -4.16 22.32
CA THR A 109 -9.46 -5.21 22.98
C THR A 109 -8.19 -5.47 22.17
N PHE A 110 -7.04 -5.27 22.80
CA PHE A 110 -5.76 -5.66 22.23
C PHE A 110 -5.59 -7.18 22.34
N ARG A 111 -5.47 -7.86 21.19
CA ARG A 111 -5.17 -9.30 21.16
C ARG A 111 -3.66 -9.51 21.14
N ASP A 112 -2.99 -8.88 20.20
CA ASP A 112 -1.55 -8.98 19.99
C ASP A 112 -1.05 -7.81 19.12
N LYS A 113 0.26 -7.76 18.84
CA LYS A 113 0.90 -6.68 18.06
C LYS A 113 0.42 -6.57 16.60
N THR A 114 -0.37 -7.52 16.13
CA THR A 114 -0.92 -7.57 14.77
C THR A 114 -2.43 -7.51 14.72
N VAL A 115 -3.15 -7.66 15.84
CA VAL A 115 -4.62 -7.63 15.87
C VAL A 115 -5.23 -6.86 17.03
N LEU A 116 -6.17 -5.98 16.69
CA LEU A 116 -7.12 -5.31 17.59
C LEU A 116 -8.54 -5.80 17.30
N LEU A 117 -9.36 -5.92 18.34
CA LEU A 117 -10.77 -6.24 18.24
C LEU A 117 -11.59 -5.04 18.75
N ALA A 118 -12.66 -4.66 18.08
CA ALA A 118 -13.55 -3.61 18.56
C ALA A 118 -15.02 -4.00 18.45
N SER A 119 -15.77 -3.79 19.52
CA SER A 119 -17.23 -3.97 19.50
C SER A 119 -17.89 -2.75 18.86
N VAL A 120 -18.79 -2.96 17.90
CA VAL A 120 -19.54 -1.90 17.23
C VAL A 120 -20.94 -1.77 17.83
N PRO A 121 -21.27 -0.66 18.50
CA PRO A 121 -22.62 -0.36 18.94
C PRO A 121 -23.58 -0.19 17.76
N GLU A 122 -24.82 -0.67 17.87
CA GLU A 122 -25.83 -0.55 16.80
C GLU A 122 -26.00 0.89 16.29
N LYS A 123 -25.97 1.86 17.21
CA LYS A 123 -26.06 3.30 16.89
C LYS A 123 -24.93 3.82 15.99
N LEU A 124 -23.83 3.08 15.82
CA LEU A 124 -22.70 3.47 14.95
C LEU A 124 -22.69 2.74 13.61
N ILE A 125 -23.56 1.74 13.41
CA ILE A 125 -23.60 0.95 12.17
C ILE A 125 -23.88 1.83 10.95
N PHE A 126 -24.73 2.85 11.09
CA PHE A 126 -25.02 3.76 9.98
C PHE A 126 -23.78 4.54 9.53
N LYS A 127 -22.90 4.95 10.47
CA LYS A 127 -21.66 5.68 10.16
C LYS A 127 -20.65 4.83 9.37
N MET A 128 -20.67 3.50 9.56
CA MET A 128 -19.84 2.59 8.76
C MET A 128 -20.28 2.52 7.29
N ASN A 129 -21.56 2.79 7.01
CA ASN A 129 -22.14 2.73 5.66
C ASN A 129 -22.09 4.08 4.94
N GLU A 130 -21.99 5.20 5.66
CA GLU A 130 -22.05 6.57 5.12
C GLU A 130 -20.70 7.11 4.62
N GLY A 131 -19.57 6.53 5.05
CA GLY A 131 -18.25 7.09 4.77
C GLY A 131 -17.28 6.02 4.29
N ARG A 132 -16.59 6.31 3.19
CA ARG A 132 -15.23 5.79 2.91
C ARG A 132 -14.53 5.65 4.25
N ILE A 133 -14.10 4.44 4.60
CA ILE A 133 -13.07 4.26 5.63
C ILE A 133 -11.84 4.96 5.06
N GLU A 134 -11.74 6.27 5.29
CA GLU A 134 -10.54 7.01 5.01
C GLU A 134 -9.49 6.42 5.93
N LYS A 135 -8.51 5.74 5.31
CA LYS A 135 -7.30 5.31 5.98
C LYS A 135 -6.63 6.58 6.51
N LEU A 136 -6.93 6.93 7.76
CA LEU A 136 -6.04 7.73 8.59
C LEU A 136 -4.96 6.79 9.10
#